data_AF-A0A9X3F9P1-F1
#
_entry.id   AF-A0A9X3F9P1-F1
#
_cell.length_a   1.000
_cell.length_b   1.000
_cell.length_c   1.000
_cell.angle_alpha   90.00
_cell.angle_beta   90.00
_cell.angle_gamma   90.00
#
_symmetry.space_group_name_H-M   'P 1'
#
loop_
_entity.id
_entity.type
_entity.pdbx_description
1 polymer ?
#
loop_
_entity_poly.entity_id
_entity_poly.type
_entity_poly.pdbx_seq_one_letter_code
_entity_poly.pdbx_strand_id
1 'polypeptide(L)'
;MIFKKAFAILVFVLTVQIMAFSQTGSESEPVRYVGGVTIDPNVHEGRLRYAIGTESRQTLRVNRTHPELAEGSGWTYNHASNLCYWNGKFYQQYLSNPEDEHIAPGQTLITTSVDGRNWEKPQVVFPPYQAPEGVSIPEGYSGYMMHQRMGFYVAPNDRLLTLAFYGHAEDPFQEGGIGRVVREIYNDGSLGPIYFIRYSSHTSWNESNTSYPFYTRSDDKGFIDACNALLNDKLKTMQWWDEDRGLDGFYSIKEAGSAFSYYQRKDGKTVGLWKRSLCALSDDGVHFSKPVKSPTLIMAGGKMWGQATEDNRYAICYNPIEIDEYRYPLIVTSSDDGIMYDNMLLIQGEVPPRRFSGRWKDFGPCYVRGIVDGNGNPPGDDMWVTYSMNKEDMWVSRIPLPVKYAVEGNVDDNFNNLETGGAVTNWNIYAPKWSPVEVVEFPSATNKSMCLKDEDPYDYARAIRVFEETEKAEISVDVYAEKSDEGKLEIDVTDRYGNRAVRIRFDKDGQIKAVTGSEEVQLMEYKTGGWHNLKIEVNARLYGNYSLFINGEPVLKDAELAEAVLSVERISFRTGEYRDIPNRKTPNEVIEPPLPGADEKVPLTKFYIDDFKTR
;
A
#
# COMPACT_ATOMS: atom_id res chain seq x y z
N MET A 1 72.43 18.20 -3.11
CA MET A 1 71.53 17.84 -1.98
C MET A 1 70.17 18.54 -2.07
N ILE A 2 69.57 18.66 -3.27
CA ILE A 2 68.29 19.39 -3.49
C ILE A 2 67.28 18.60 -4.35
N PHE A 3 67.69 17.52 -5.04
CA PHE A 3 66.80 16.81 -5.98
C PHE A 3 66.11 15.54 -5.46
N LYS A 4 66.36 15.10 -4.21
CA LYS A 4 65.75 13.88 -3.65
C LYS A 4 64.58 14.11 -2.68
N LYS A 5 64.27 15.36 -2.31
CA LYS A 5 63.13 15.68 -1.42
C LYS A 5 61.86 16.13 -2.17
N ALA A 6 61.97 16.57 -3.42
CA ALA A 6 60.81 17.02 -4.20
C ALA A 6 60.00 15.86 -4.80
N PHE A 7 60.63 14.73 -5.13
CA PHE A 7 59.95 13.60 -5.78
C PHE A 7 59.15 12.72 -4.80
N ALA A 8 59.60 12.64 -3.53
CA ALA A 8 58.89 11.88 -2.50
C ALA A 8 57.60 12.59 -2.03
N ILE A 9 57.54 13.91 -2.08
CA ILE A 9 56.33 14.67 -1.73
C ILE A 9 55.34 14.66 -2.90
N LEU A 10 55.81 14.68 -4.15
CA LEU A 10 54.92 14.61 -5.31
C LEU A 10 54.27 13.22 -5.45
N VAL A 11 54.96 12.13 -5.12
CA VAL A 11 54.41 10.77 -5.19
C VAL A 11 53.49 10.45 -3.99
N PHE A 12 53.67 11.08 -2.83
CA PHE A 12 52.75 10.93 -1.69
C PHE A 12 51.47 11.79 -1.84
N VAL A 13 51.52 12.88 -2.61
CA VAL A 13 50.34 13.68 -2.97
C VAL A 13 49.56 13.08 -4.17
N LEU A 14 50.18 12.20 -4.96
CA LEU A 14 49.54 11.52 -6.10
C LEU A 14 49.02 10.10 -5.81
N THR A 15 49.27 9.55 -4.62
CA THR A 15 48.76 8.20 -4.22
C THR A 15 47.71 8.22 -3.13
N VAL A 16 47.39 9.38 -2.56
CA VAL A 16 46.11 9.58 -1.88
C VAL A 16 45.14 10.17 -2.91
N GLN A 17 44.75 9.35 -3.89
CA GLN A 17 43.35 9.45 -4.31
C GLN A 17 42.57 9.13 -3.05
N ILE A 18 42.17 10.18 -2.33
CA ILE A 18 41.03 10.11 -1.44
C ILE A 18 39.96 9.54 -2.36
N MET A 19 39.70 8.24 -2.27
CA MET A 19 38.43 7.70 -2.69
C MET A 19 37.46 8.49 -1.82
N ALA A 20 36.95 9.59 -2.36
CA ALA A 20 35.81 10.27 -1.82
C ALA A 20 34.68 9.26 -2.02
N PHE A 21 34.63 8.27 -1.13
CA PHE A 21 33.44 7.49 -0.91
C PHE A 21 32.37 8.54 -0.70
N SER A 22 31.37 8.56 -1.59
CA SER A 22 30.16 9.34 -1.38
C SER A 22 29.75 9.13 0.07
N GLN A 23 29.86 10.18 0.89
CA GLN A 23 29.52 10.06 2.29
C GLN A 23 28.01 9.90 2.34
N THR A 24 27.53 8.74 2.77
CA THR A 24 26.09 8.50 2.88
C THR A 24 25.45 9.59 3.74
N GLY A 25 24.31 10.11 3.30
CA GLY A 25 23.67 11.28 3.88
C GLY A 25 24.06 12.63 3.25
N SER A 26 24.91 12.61 2.22
CA SER A 26 25.27 13.77 1.39
C SER A 26 24.48 13.79 0.06
N GLU A 27 24.66 14.85 -0.73
CA GLU A 27 24.02 14.98 -2.05
C GLU A 27 24.34 13.84 -3.03
N SER A 28 25.52 13.19 -2.89
CA SER A 28 25.93 12.10 -3.78
C SER A 28 25.37 10.73 -3.37
N GLU A 29 24.86 10.59 -2.15
CA GLU A 29 24.10 9.42 -1.69
C GLU A 29 23.21 9.81 -0.50
N PRO A 30 22.04 10.43 -0.76
CA PRO A 30 21.19 10.98 0.31
C PRO A 30 20.69 9.91 1.29
N VAL A 31 20.40 8.71 0.78
CA VAL A 31 19.90 7.56 1.55
C VAL A 31 20.51 6.26 1.08
N ARG A 32 20.67 5.32 2.01
CA ARG A 32 21.16 3.96 1.75
C ARG A 32 20.40 2.94 2.58
N TYR A 33 20.05 1.83 1.95
CA TYR A 33 19.61 0.64 2.66
C TYR A 33 20.82 -0.25 3.00
N VAL A 34 20.94 -0.62 4.28
CA VAL A 34 22.04 -1.41 4.85
C VAL A 34 21.59 -2.70 5.52
N GLY A 35 20.29 -3.01 5.51
CA GLY A 35 19.75 -4.20 6.18
C GLY A 35 20.16 -5.54 5.58
N GLY A 36 20.73 -5.57 4.37
CA GLY A 36 21.25 -6.78 3.72
C GLY A 36 20.21 -7.80 3.25
N VAL A 37 18.92 -7.63 3.60
CA VAL A 37 17.81 -8.46 3.13
C VAL A 37 17.36 -8.01 1.74
N THR A 38 17.20 -8.96 0.83
CA THR A 38 16.56 -8.80 -0.49
C THR A 38 15.39 -9.76 -0.61
N ILE A 39 14.41 -9.43 -1.45
CA ILE A 39 13.26 -10.32 -1.69
C ILE A 39 13.61 -11.51 -2.59
N ASP A 40 12.89 -12.61 -2.42
CA ASP A 40 12.73 -13.62 -3.48
C ASP A 40 11.53 -13.24 -4.35
N PRO A 41 11.74 -12.87 -5.63
CA PRO A 41 10.65 -12.41 -6.48
C PRO A 41 9.68 -13.53 -6.87
N ASN A 42 9.97 -14.81 -6.62
CA ASN A 42 9.11 -15.91 -7.06
C ASN A 42 7.88 -16.15 -6.18
N VAL A 43 7.84 -15.55 -4.99
CA VAL A 43 6.69 -15.62 -4.07
C VAL A 43 6.16 -14.22 -3.80
N HIS A 44 4.85 -14.09 -3.59
CA HIS A 44 4.24 -12.77 -3.45
C HIS A 44 4.75 -11.99 -2.24
N GLU A 45 4.94 -12.67 -1.10
CA GLU A 45 5.46 -12.10 0.16
C GLU A 45 6.96 -11.77 0.14
N GLY A 46 7.68 -12.15 -0.92
CA GLY A 46 9.12 -11.87 -1.05
C GLY A 46 10.03 -12.58 -0.04
N ARG A 47 9.54 -13.59 0.69
CA ARG A 47 10.26 -14.27 1.80
C ARG A 47 10.62 -13.31 2.94
N LEU A 48 9.79 -12.29 3.17
CA LEU A 48 10.01 -11.28 4.20
C LEU A 48 9.25 -11.58 5.50
N ARG A 49 9.78 -11.04 6.60
CA ARG A 49 9.03 -10.89 7.85
C ARG A 49 7.98 -9.79 7.71
N TYR A 50 6.90 -9.90 8.47
CA TYR A 50 5.85 -8.89 8.52
C TYR A 50 6.25 -7.70 9.39
N ALA A 51 5.83 -6.49 9.00
CA ALA A 51 5.70 -5.38 9.92
C ALA A 51 4.50 -5.68 10.84
N ILE A 52 4.75 -6.08 12.08
CA ILE A 52 3.75 -6.61 13.02
C ILE A 52 2.59 -5.62 13.21
N GLY A 53 1.36 -6.14 13.17
CA GLY A 53 0.16 -5.35 13.41
C GLY A 53 -0.31 -4.53 12.20
N THR A 54 0.32 -4.70 11.04
CA THR A 54 -0.11 -4.04 9.81
C THR A 54 -1.48 -4.52 9.39
N GLU A 55 -2.39 -3.59 9.15
CA GLU A 55 -3.75 -3.85 8.71
C GLU A 55 -3.97 -3.23 7.34
N SER A 56 -4.17 -4.07 6.33
CA SER A 56 -4.45 -3.68 4.94
C SER A 56 -5.92 -3.89 4.61
N ARG A 57 -6.60 -2.80 4.23
CA ARG A 57 -8.04 -2.79 3.95
C ARG A 57 -8.35 -2.27 2.55
N GLN A 58 -9.24 -2.97 1.87
CA GLN A 58 -9.75 -2.54 0.57
C GLN A 58 -10.79 -1.42 0.77
N THR A 59 -10.53 -0.29 0.13
CA THR A 59 -11.36 0.92 0.17
C THR A 59 -12.34 0.98 -1.00
N LEU A 60 -11.93 0.45 -2.16
CA LEU A 60 -12.74 0.23 -3.34
C LEU A 60 -12.50 -1.18 -3.86
N ARG A 61 -13.59 -1.93 -4.04
CA ARG A 61 -13.65 -3.12 -4.89
C ARG A 61 -14.43 -2.76 -6.14
N VAL A 62 -13.81 -2.76 -7.32
CA VAL A 62 -14.57 -2.45 -8.54
C VAL A 62 -15.57 -3.55 -8.84
N ASN A 63 -16.67 -3.14 -9.46
CA ASN A 63 -17.68 -4.05 -9.98
C ASN A 63 -18.26 -3.46 -11.27
N ARG A 64 -18.15 -4.19 -12.39
CA ARG A 64 -18.54 -3.66 -13.71
C ARG A 64 -20.03 -3.85 -13.97
N THR A 65 -20.61 -4.99 -13.60
CA THR A 65 -22.04 -5.28 -13.84
C THR A 65 -22.96 -4.74 -12.77
N HIS A 66 -22.47 -4.54 -11.55
CA HIS A 66 -23.19 -3.97 -10.38
C HIS A 66 -22.46 -2.72 -9.86
N PRO A 67 -22.34 -1.67 -10.67
CA PRO A 67 -21.54 -0.49 -10.33
C PRO A 67 -22.04 0.24 -9.08
N GLU A 68 -23.30 0.04 -8.68
CA GLU A 68 -23.87 0.58 -7.45
C GLU A 68 -23.19 0.07 -6.17
N LEU A 69 -22.59 -1.14 -6.22
CA LEU A 69 -21.80 -1.75 -5.14
C LEU A 69 -20.39 -1.14 -5.03
N ALA A 70 -19.98 -0.34 -6.01
CA ALA A 70 -18.71 0.37 -6.08
C ALA A 70 -18.97 1.90 -6.10
N GLU A 71 -18.38 2.64 -7.05
CA GLU A 71 -18.51 4.09 -7.21
C GLU A 71 -19.67 4.53 -8.12
N GLY A 72 -20.33 3.61 -8.82
CA GLY A 72 -21.50 3.87 -9.66
C GLY A 72 -21.22 4.00 -11.16
N SER A 73 -19.95 3.92 -11.61
CA SER A 73 -19.59 4.06 -13.02
C SER A 73 -19.30 2.74 -13.74
N GLY A 74 -18.91 1.71 -13.00
CA GLY A 74 -18.49 0.41 -13.55
C GLY A 74 -17.08 0.44 -14.12
N TRP A 75 -16.29 1.45 -13.73
CA TRP A 75 -14.94 1.68 -14.23
C TRP A 75 -13.95 0.80 -13.48
N THR A 76 -13.04 0.19 -14.23
CA THR A 76 -12.19 -0.91 -13.75
C THR A 76 -10.70 -0.58 -13.79
N TYR A 77 -10.34 0.63 -14.23
CA TYR A 77 -9.01 1.20 -14.00
C TYR A 77 -9.10 2.25 -12.89
N ASN A 78 -8.41 2.01 -11.77
CA ASN A 78 -8.34 2.95 -10.65
C ASN A 78 -6.91 2.99 -10.10
N HIS A 79 -6.31 4.18 -10.02
CA HIS A 79 -4.89 4.29 -9.72
C HIS A 79 -4.48 5.63 -9.09
N ALA A 80 -3.18 5.77 -8.82
CA ALA A 80 -2.54 7.00 -8.35
C ALA A 80 -3.16 7.60 -7.08
N SER A 81 -3.30 6.78 -6.04
CA SER A 81 -3.90 7.22 -4.79
C SER A 81 -3.11 8.31 -4.06
N ASN A 82 -3.83 9.18 -3.37
CA ASN A 82 -3.34 10.20 -2.42
C ASN A 82 -4.16 10.12 -1.13
N LEU A 83 -3.55 10.45 0.01
CA LEU A 83 -4.19 10.40 1.33
C LEU A 83 -3.96 11.71 2.09
N CYS A 84 -4.96 12.18 2.83
CA CYS A 84 -4.80 13.19 3.87
C CYS A 84 -5.73 12.91 5.06
N TYR A 85 -5.51 13.61 6.16
CA TYR A 85 -6.38 13.59 7.32
C TYR A 85 -6.79 15.02 7.67
N TRP A 86 -8.08 15.31 7.70
CA TRP A 86 -8.55 16.67 7.97
C TRP A 86 -9.92 16.62 8.62
N ASN A 87 -10.16 17.53 9.57
CA ASN A 87 -11.42 17.64 10.31
C ASN A 87 -11.96 16.29 10.84
N GLY A 88 -11.06 15.48 11.43
CA GLY A 88 -11.42 14.19 12.04
C GLY A 88 -11.63 13.03 11.06
N LYS A 89 -11.30 13.20 9.77
CA LYS A 89 -11.54 12.20 8.73
C LYS A 89 -10.32 11.97 7.83
N PHE A 90 -10.13 10.72 7.43
CA PHE A 90 -9.33 10.36 6.28
C PHE A 90 -10.04 10.75 4.99
N TYR A 91 -9.27 11.25 4.03
CA TYR A 91 -9.69 11.46 2.65
C TYR A 91 -8.70 10.74 1.73
N GLN A 92 -9.20 9.80 0.94
CA GLN A 92 -8.43 9.08 -0.07
C GLN A 92 -8.92 9.50 -1.45
N GLN A 93 -8.03 10.06 -2.27
CA GLN A 93 -8.30 10.45 -3.64
C GLN A 93 -7.60 9.49 -4.60
N TYR A 94 -8.23 9.17 -5.73
CA TYR A 94 -7.62 8.40 -6.82
C TYR A 94 -8.23 8.78 -8.17
N LEU A 95 -7.51 8.52 -9.26
CA LEU A 95 -8.03 8.69 -10.62
C LEU A 95 -8.63 7.39 -11.14
N SER A 96 -9.53 7.51 -12.11
CA SER A 96 -10.23 6.38 -12.70
C SER A 96 -10.49 6.61 -14.19
N ASN A 97 -10.45 5.53 -14.97
CA ASN A 97 -10.86 5.45 -16.37
C ASN A 97 -11.72 4.17 -16.57
N PRO A 98 -12.49 4.05 -17.66
CA PRO A 98 -13.35 2.88 -17.89
C PRO A 98 -12.63 1.52 -17.75
N GLU A 99 -11.51 1.33 -18.43
CA GLU A 99 -10.81 0.03 -18.49
C GLU A 99 -9.29 0.15 -18.49
N ASP A 100 -8.76 1.15 -19.19
CA ASP A 100 -7.34 1.24 -19.55
C ASP A 100 -6.64 2.44 -18.90
N GLU A 101 -5.34 2.30 -18.61
CA GLU A 101 -4.50 3.45 -18.29
C GLU A 101 -4.43 4.39 -19.51
N HIS A 102 -4.58 5.69 -19.25
CA HIS A 102 -4.42 6.76 -20.24
C HIS A 102 -5.40 6.77 -21.42
N ILE A 103 -6.53 6.03 -21.32
CA ILE A 103 -7.62 6.09 -22.31
C ILE A 103 -8.82 6.86 -21.76
N ALA A 104 -9.31 7.82 -22.55
CA ALA A 104 -10.38 8.72 -22.16
C ALA A 104 -11.75 8.01 -22.13
N PRO A 105 -12.71 8.51 -21.33
CA PRO A 105 -12.61 9.64 -20.40
C PRO A 105 -11.90 9.31 -19.08
N GLY A 106 -11.21 10.29 -18.50
CA GLY A 106 -10.67 10.20 -17.14
C GLY A 106 -11.47 11.02 -16.12
N GLN A 107 -11.55 10.54 -14.88
CA GLN A 107 -12.14 11.25 -13.75
C GLN A 107 -11.30 11.06 -12.47
N THR A 108 -11.61 11.84 -11.43
CA THR A 108 -11.01 11.69 -10.11
C THR A 108 -12.09 11.55 -9.06
N LEU A 109 -11.90 10.60 -8.15
CA LEU A 109 -12.83 10.31 -7.07
C LEU A 109 -12.19 10.53 -5.71
N ILE A 110 -13.03 10.66 -4.70
CA ILE A 110 -12.66 10.70 -3.30
C ILE A 110 -13.57 9.79 -2.48
N THR A 111 -13.01 9.10 -1.49
CA THR A 111 -13.74 8.40 -0.44
C THR A 111 -13.21 8.85 0.92
N THR A 112 -14.05 8.76 1.95
CA THR A 112 -13.70 9.22 3.30
C THR A 112 -13.95 8.14 4.34
N SER A 113 -13.24 8.25 5.46
CA SER A 113 -13.40 7.37 6.61
C SER A 113 -13.07 8.10 7.89
N VAL A 114 -13.81 7.86 8.98
CA VAL A 114 -13.50 8.41 10.31
C VAL A 114 -12.45 7.60 11.05
N ASP A 115 -12.26 6.32 10.69
CA ASP A 115 -11.48 5.33 11.44
C ASP A 115 -10.42 4.60 10.60
N GLY A 116 -10.39 4.86 9.29
CA GLY A 116 -9.50 4.20 8.32
C GLY A 116 -9.93 2.77 7.96
N ARG A 117 -11.09 2.30 8.45
CA ARG A 117 -11.62 0.93 8.25
C ARG A 117 -12.94 0.93 7.50
N ASN A 118 -13.87 1.80 7.92
CA ASN A 118 -15.18 1.97 7.33
C ASN A 118 -15.13 3.14 6.36
N TRP A 119 -15.14 2.82 5.06
CA TRP A 119 -15.01 3.80 3.98
C TRP A 119 -16.34 4.04 3.28
N GLU A 120 -16.72 5.32 3.15
CA GLU A 120 -17.92 5.75 2.44
C GLU A 120 -17.86 5.40 0.95
N LYS A 121 -19.01 5.42 0.29
CA LYS A 121 -19.08 5.25 -1.17
C LYS A 121 -18.26 6.35 -1.86
N PRO A 122 -17.34 6.02 -2.78
CA PRO A 122 -16.58 7.03 -3.49
C PRO A 122 -17.47 7.98 -4.29
N GLN A 123 -17.11 9.25 -4.31
CA GLN A 123 -17.79 10.29 -5.06
C GLN A 123 -16.85 10.95 -6.07
N VAL A 124 -17.37 11.33 -7.23
CA VAL A 124 -16.59 12.06 -8.25
C VAL A 124 -16.29 13.46 -7.75
N VAL A 125 -15.01 13.77 -7.56
CA VAL A 125 -14.54 15.09 -7.11
C VAL A 125 -14.15 15.99 -8.30
N PHE A 126 -13.62 15.38 -9.37
CA PHE A 126 -13.39 16.01 -10.67
C PHE A 126 -13.93 15.12 -11.78
N PRO A 127 -14.97 15.55 -12.53
CA PRO A 127 -15.62 14.71 -13.54
C PRO A 127 -14.82 14.63 -14.84
N PRO A 128 -15.22 13.76 -15.80
CA PRO A 128 -14.74 13.84 -17.17
C PRO A 128 -14.86 15.25 -17.73
N TYR A 129 -13.74 15.81 -18.20
CA TYR A 129 -13.71 17.18 -18.68
C TYR A 129 -14.60 17.35 -19.91
N GLN A 130 -15.38 18.43 -19.92
CA GLN A 130 -16.18 18.83 -21.07
C GLN A 130 -15.66 20.19 -21.52
N ALA A 131 -15.14 20.31 -22.73
CA ALA A 131 -14.64 21.58 -23.24
C ALA A 131 -15.80 22.53 -23.62
N PRO A 132 -15.56 23.85 -23.70
CA PRO A 132 -16.59 24.81 -24.10
C PRO A 132 -17.12 24.53 -25.50
N GLU A 133 -18.34 25.02 -25.78
CA GLU A 133 -18.91 24.96 -27.13
C GLU A 133 -17.94 25.59 -28.15
N GLY A 134 -17.69 24.89 -29.26
CA GLY A 134 -16.76 25.31 -30.31
C GLY A 134 -15.29 24.93 -30.08
N VAL A 135 -14.92 24.35 -28.92
CA VAL A 135 -13.60 23.79 -28.67
C VAL A 135 -13.59 22.30 -28.98
N SER A 136 -12.89 21.90 -30.04
CA SER A 136 -12.73 20.49 -30.41
C SER A 136 -11.64 19.80 -29.59
N ILE A 137 -11.82 18.51 -29.32
CA ILE A 137 -10.73 17.63 -28.87
C ILE A 137 -9.61 17.70 -29.93
N PRO A 138 -8.34 17.87 -29.53
CA PRO A 138 -7.23 17.92 -30.48
C PRO A 138 -7.17 16.65 -31.36
N GLU A 139 -6.74 16.83 -32.62
CA GLU A 139 -6.68 15.75 -33.60
C GLU A 139 -5.83 14.58 -33.08
N GLY A 140 -6.34 13.35 -33.25
CA GLY A 140 -5.68 12.12 -32.81
C GLY A 140 -6.11 11.61 -31.43
N TYR A 141 -6.95 12.35 -30.71
CA TYR A 141 -7.45 11.94 -29.39
C TYR A 141 -8.98 11.83 -29.34
N SER A 142 -9.48 10.99 -28.44
CA SER A 142 -10.91 10.67 -28.30
C SER A 142 -11.59 11.35 -27.10
N GLY A 143 -10.83 12.04 -26.26
CA GLY A 143 -11.36 12.71 -25.09
C GLY A 143 -10.27 13.27 -24.17
N TYR A 144 -10.67 13.57 -22.95
CA TYR A 144 -9.80 14.18 -21.94
C TYR A 144 -9.46 13.19 -20.82
N MET A 145 -8.24 13.32 -20.31
CA MET A 145 -7.64 12.45 -19.30
C MET A 145 -7.42 13.19 -18.00
N MET A 146 -7.20 12.42 -16.93
CA MET A 146 -6.72 12.93 -15.65
C MET A 146 -5.44 12.23 -15.22
N HIS A 147 -4.54 12.96 -14.57
CA HIS A 147 -3.37 12.41 -13.89
C HIS A 147 -3.01 13.27 -12.69
N GLN A 148 -2.45 12.70 -11.61
CA GLN A 148 -1.94 13.46 -10.47
C GLN A 148 -0.81 12.74 -9.74
N ARG A 149 0.20 13.50 -9.31
CA ARG A 149 1.12 13.12 -8.22
C ARG A 149 0.73 13.68 -6.85
N MET A 150 -0.14 14.69 -6.79
CA MET A 150 -0.58 15.36 -5.57
C MET A 150 -2.09 15.60 -5.62
N GLY A 151 -2.79 15.13 -4.58
CA GLY A 151 -4.25 15.26 -4.49
C GLY A 151 -4.79 16.27 -3.47
N PHE A 152 -3.99 16.66 -2.47
CA PHE A 152 -4.46 17.44 -1.31
C PHE A 152 -3.47 18.49 -0.83
N TYR A 153 -4.01 19.58 -0.27
CA TYR A 153 -3.27 20.59 0.49
C TYR A 153 -4.16 21.17 1.59
N VAL A 154 -3.74 21.07 2.84
CA VAL A 154 -4.36 21.82 3.94
C VAL A 154 -3.65 23.16 4.04
N ALA A 155 -4.39 24.24 3.75
CA ALA A 155 -3.84 25.58 3.74
C ALA A 155 -3.65 26.15 5.16
N PRO A 156 -2.81 27.19 5.35
CA PRO A 156 -2.59 27.81 6.66
C PRO A 156 -3.85 28.40 7.32
N ASN A 157 -4.88 28.68 6.52
CA ASN A 157 -6.20 29.11 7.01
C ASN A 157 -7.15 27.93 7.30
N ASP A 158 -6.60 26.72 7.46
CA ASP A 158 -7.30 25.47 7.77
C ASP A 158 -8.38 25.09 6.74
N ARG A 159 -8.12 25.37 5.47
CA ARG A 159 -9.00 24.97 4.36
C ARG A 159 -8.38 23.80 3.60
N LEU A 160 -9.19 22.78 3.32
CA LEU A 160 -8.75 21.63 2.54
C LEU A 160 -8.98 21.86 1.04
N LEU A 161 -7.89 22.01 0.30
CA LEU A 161 -7.90 21.99 -1.16
C LEU A 161 -7.70 20.56 -1.65
N THR A 162 -8.52 20.13 -2.60
CA THR A 162 -8.27 18.94 -3.42
C THR A 162 -7.94 19.35 -4.85
N LEU A 163 -7.01 18.63 -5.47
CA LEU A 163 -6.40 19.02 -6.74
C LEU A 163 -6.37 17.87 -7.74
N ALA A 164 -6.39 18.25 -9.01
CA ALA A 164 -6.24 17.30 -10.10
C ALA A 164 -5.63 17.96 -11.34
N PHE A 165 -5.20 17.19 -12.34
CA PHE A 165 -4.68 17.73 -13.59
C PHE A 165 -5.38 17.09 -14.78
N TYR A 166 -5.89 17.92 -15.68
CA TYR A 166 -6.50 17.49 -16.93
C TYR A 166 -5.48 17.51 -18.08
N GLY A 167 -5.49 16.44 -18.87
CA GLY A 167 -4.78 16.33 -20.15
C GLY A 167 -5.76 16.14 -21.31
N HIS A 168 -5.30 16.43 -22.52
CA HIS A 168 -6.04 16.20 -23.77
C HIS A 168 -5.48 15.04 -24.61
N ALA A 169 -4.37 14.45 -24.16
CA ALA A 169 -3.65 13.37 -24.84
C ALA A 169 -3.47 12.14 -23.95
N GLU A 170 -3.16 10.99 -24.55
CA GLU A 170 -2.78 9.76 -23.81
C GLU A 170 -1.52 9.93 -22.97
N ASP A 171 -0.56 10.74 -23.42
CA ASP A 171 0.48 11.27 -22.55
C ASP A 171 0.02 12.65 -22.09
N PRO A 172 -0.57 12.79 -20.88
CA PRO A 172 -1.16 14.04 -20.45
C PRO A 172 -0.11 15.06 -20.00
N PHE A 173 1.19 14.75 -20.07
CA PHE A 173 2.24 15.63 -19.57
C PHE A 173 2.65 16.70 -20.58
N GLN A 174 3.16 17.84 -20.09
CA GLN A 174 3.69 18.94 -20.92
C GLN A 174 2.71 19.37 -22.03
N GLU A 175 3.04 19.13 -23.30
CA GLU A 175 2.24 19.48 -24.48
C GLU A 175 0.90 18.72 -24.53
N GLY A 176 0.78 17.58 -23.85
CA GLY A 176 -0.47 16.85 -23.67
C GLY A 176 -1.37 17.41 -22.57
N GLY A 177 -0.90 18.41 -21.82
CA GLY A 177 -1.57 18.98 -20.66
C GLY A 177 -2.52 20.14 -20.98
N ILE A 178 -3.64 20.22 -20.25
CA ILE A 178 -4.53 21.39 -20.22
C ILE A 178 -4.16 22.27 -19.04
N GLY A 179 -4.22 21.71 -17.84
CA GLY A 179 -3.97 22.47 -16.62
C GLY A 179 -4.41 21.75 -15.35
N ARG A 180 -3.94 22.30 -14.23
CA ARG A 180 -4.27 21.85 -12.89
C ARG A 180 -5.54 22.55 -12.42
N VAL A 181 -6.45 21.76 -11.88
CA VAL A 181 -7.69 22.21 -11.25
C VAL A 181 -7.63 22.03 -9.75
N VAL A 182 -8.41 22.84 -9.07
CA VAL A 182 -8.57 22.87 -7.62
C VAL A 182 -10.03 23.09 -7.27
N ARG A 183 -10.46 22.51 -6.17
CA ARG A 183 -11.68 22.89 -5.48
C ARG A 183 -11.48 22.69 -3.98
N GLU A 184 -12.35 23.30 -3.20
CA GLU A 184 -12.34 23.11 -1.75
C GLU A 184 -13.27 21.99 -1.32
N ILE A 185 -12.85 21.27 -0.28
CA ILE A 185 -13.71 20.41 0.52
C ILE A 185 -14.05 21.18 1.80
N TYR A 186 -15.33 21.47 2.01
CA TYR A 186 -15.80 22.19 3.19
C TYR A 186 -15.91 21.27 4.41
N ASN A 187 -16.04 21.86 5.61
CA ASN A 187 -16.13 21.13 6.88
C ASN A 187 -17.26 20.08 6.93
N ASP A 188 -18.37 20.33 6.22
CA ASP A 188 -19.51 19.42 6.13
C ASP A 188 -19.33 18.31 5.06
N GLY A 189 -18.19 18.29 4.38
CA GLY A 189 -17.86 17.36 3.30
C GLY A 189 -18.40 17.77 1.92
N SER A 190 -19.15 18.86 1.83
CA SER A 190 -19.61 19.38 0.53
C SER A 190 -18.44 20.00 -0.25
N LEU A 191 -18.58 20.04 -1.58
CA LEU A 191 -17.51 20.43 -2.48
C LEU A 191 -17.77 21.82 -3.09
N GLY A 192 -16.83 22.75 -2.94
CA GLY A 192 -16.85 24.06 -3.60
C GLY A 192 -16.71 23.97 -5.12
N PRO A 193 -16.91 25.06 -5.89
CA PRO A 193 -16.79 25.03 -7.36
C PRO A 193 -15.39 24.62 -7.83
N ILE A 194 -15.31 24.07 -9.05
CA ILE A 194 -14.03 23.71 -9.69
C ILE A 194 -13.44 24.95 -10.36
N TYR A 195 -12.15 25.18 -10.15
CA TYR A 195 -11.37 26.23 -10.80
C TYR A 195 -10.08 25.66 -11.40
N PHE A 196 -9.58 26.26 -12.48
CA PHE A 196 -8.17 26.10 -12.83
C PHE A 196 -7.31 26.91 -11.87
N ILE A 197 -6.30 26.28 -11.27
CA ILE A 197 -5.28 26.98 -10.46
C ILE A 197 -4.06 27.37 -11.30
N ARG A 198 -3.79 26.61 -12.36
CA ARG A 198 -2.66 26.81 -13.27
C ARG A 198 -2.91 26.11 -14.61
N TYR A 199 -2.68 26.78 -15.72
CA TYR A 199 -2.68 26.16 -17.06
C TYR A 199 -1.29 25.60 -17.40
N SER A 200 -1.24 24.58 -18.25
CA SER A 200 0.04 24.08 -18.78
C SER A 200 0.71 25.18 -19.60
N SER A 201 1.95 25.51 -19.28
CA SER A 201 2.71 26.52 -20.05
C SER A 201 3.18 26.02 -21.42
N HIS A 202 2.99 24.72 -21.71
CA HIS A 202 3.39 24.10 -22.98
C HIS A 202 2.30 24.19 -24.05
N THR A 203 1.11 24.68 -23.70
CA THR A 203 -0.05 24.68 -24.59
C THR A 203 -0.74 26.04 -24.61
N SER A 204 -1.69 26.20 -25.54
CA SER A 204 -2.51 27.41 -25.66
C SER A 204 -3.79 27.38 -24.83
N TRP A 205 -3.96 26.39 -23.94
CA TRP A 205 -5.11 26.30 -23.04
C TRP A 205 -5.08 27.45 -22.03
N ASN A 206 -6.20 28.15 -21.87
CA ASN A 206 -6.35 29.32 -21.00
C ASN A 206 -7.83 29.59 -20.67
N GLU A 207 -8.13 30.68 -19.96
CA GLU A 207 -9.51 31.04 -19.56
C GLU A 207 -10.50 31.13 -20.74
N SER A 208 -10.07 31.47 -21.95
CA SER A 208 -10.99 31.66 -23.09
C SER A 208 -11.41 30.38 -23.79
N ASN A 209 -10.73 29.25 -23.54
CA ASN A 209 -10.99 27.97 -24.18
C ASN A 209 -11.14 26.82 -23.17
N THR A 210 -11.35 27.13 -21.90
CA THR A 210 -11.60 26.14 -20.85
C THR A 210 -12.94 26.37 -20.14
N SER A 211 -13.52 25.30 -19.59
CA SER A 211 -14.90 25.32 -19.07
C SER A 211 -15.01 25.70 -17.61
N TYR A 212 -13.90 25.68 -16.87
CA TYR A 212 -13.85 26.13 -15.49
C TYR A 212 -13.13 27.48 -15.42
N PRO A 213 -13.61 28.41 -14.59
CA PRO A 213 -12.94 29.69 -14.41
C PRO A 213 -11.57 29.52 -13.75
N PHE A 214 -10.69 30.51 -13.91
CA PHE A 214 -9.45 30.56 -13.14
C PHE A 214 -9.73 30.91 -11.67
N TYR A 215 -8.94 30.38 -10.73
CA TYR A 215 -9.23 30.45 -9.29
C TYR A 215 -9.39 31.89 -8.75
N THR A 216 -8.73 32.87 -9.36
CA THR A 216 -8.84 34.29 -9.00
C THR A 216 -10.20 34.90 -9.33
N ARG A 217 -11.06 34.18 -10.06
CA ARG A 217 -12.46 34.56 -10.33
C ARG A 217 -13.42 34.18 -9.20
N SER A 218 -12.97 33.43 -8.20
CA SER A 218 -13.80 33.14 -7.02
C SER A 218 -14.09 34.43 -6.24
N ASP A 219 -15.31 34.55 -5.71
CA ASP A 219 -15.66 35.62 -4.78
C ASP A 219 -15.21 35.31 -3.34
N ASP A 220 -14.85 34.05 -3.08
CA ASP A 220 -14.33 33.61 -1.79
C ASP A 220 -12.84 33.96 -1.64
N LYS A 221 -12.57 35.00 -0.85
CA LYS A 221 -11.20 35.47 -0.59
C LYS A 221 -10.34 34.47 0.17
N GLY A 222 -10.91 33.73 1.13
CA GLY A 222 -10.15 32.71 1.84
C GLY A 222 -9.69 31.59 0.91
N PHE A 223 -10.44 31.31 -0.17
CA PHE A 223 -10.14 30.22 -1.09
C PHE A 223 -9.03 30.66 -2.03
N ILE A 224 -9.11 31.89 -2.51
CA ILE A 224 -8.02 32.54 -3.24
C ILE A 224 -6.75 32.55 -2.40
N ASP A 225 -6.83 32.91 -1.12
CA ASP A 225 -5.69 32.93 -0.20
C ASP A 225 -5.09 31.52 0.01
N ALA A 226 -5.94 30.49 0.16
CA ALA A 226 -5.49 29.11 0.23
C ALA A 226 -4.77 28.66 -1.05
N CYS A 227 -5.31 29.02 -2.23
CA CYS A 227 -4.67 28.72 -3.52
C CYS A 227 -3.33 29.47 -3.67
N ASN A 228 -3.27 30.74 -3.27
CA ASN A 228 -2.04 31.53 -3.27
C ASN A 228 -0.98 30.94 -2.33
N ALA A 229 -1.39 30.49 -1.13
CA ALA A 229 -0.49 29.81 -0.20
C ALA A 229 0.12 28.56 -0.83
N LEU A 230 -0.70 27.73 -1.48
CA LEU A 230 -0.22 26.55 -2.21
C LEU A 230 0.75 26.93 -3.34
N LEU A 231 0.42 27.91 -4.19
CA LEU A 231 1.29 28.33 -5.30
C LEU A 231 2.65 28.88 -4.84
N ASN A 232 2.70 29.43 -3.62
CA ASN A 232 3.93 29.92 -2.99
C ASN A 232 4.73 28.83 -2.28
N ASP A 233 4.11 27.69 -1.93
CA ASP A 233 4.77 26.56 -1.29
C ASP A 233 5.54 25.71 -2.33
N LYS A 234 6.81 26.05 -2.52
CA LYS A 234 7.67 25.41 -3.53
C LYS A 234 7.94 23.93 -3.25
N LEU A 235 8.00 23.53 -1.99
CA LEU A 235 8.17 22.13 -1.62
C LEU A 235 6.92 21.30 -1.97
N LYS A 236 5.72 21.81 -1.67
CA LYS A 236 4.46 21.14 -2.02
C LYS A 236 4.24 21.08 -3.52
N THR A 237 4.39 22.21 -4.20
CA THR A 237 4.18 22.32 -5.66
C THR A 237 5.22 21.56 -6.48
N MET A 238 6.39 21.20 -5.92
CA MET A 238 7.35 20.32 -6.59
C MET A 238 6.75 18.98 -7.02
N GLN A 239 5.72 18.51 -6.32
CA GLN A 239 4.97 17.32 -6.71
C GLN A 239 4.32 17.45 -8.09
N TRP A 240 4.06 18.66 -8.58
CA TRP A 240 3.43 18.95 -9.88
C TRP A 240 4.39 18.90 -11.06
N TRP A 241 5.70 18.79 -10.78
CA TRP A 241 6.76 18.82 -11.78
C TRP A 241 6.51 17.83 -12.92
N ASP A 242 6.09 16.61 -12.60
CA ASP A 242 5.96 15.52 -13.56
C ASP A 242 4.94 15.83 -14.66
N GLU A 243 3.81 16.45 -14.32
CA GLU A 243 2.77 16.79 -15.29
C GLU A 243 3.07 18.07 -16.07
N ASP A 244 3.70 19.06 -15.44
CA ASP A 244 3.74 20.43 -15.93
C ASP A 244 5.10 20.83 -16.52
N ARG A 245 6.21 20.62 -15.79
CA ARG A 245 7.58 21.07 -16.18
C ARG A 245 7.59 22.49 -16.78
N GLY A 246 6.99 23.43 -16.06
CA GLY A 246 6.64 24.75 -16.58
C GLY A 246 7.80 25.51 -17.23
N LEU A 247 7.53 26.13 -18.38
CA LEU A 247 8.46 26.96 -19.17
C LEU A 247 8.58 28.40 -18.65
N ASP A 248 7.76 28.76 -17.66
CA ASP A 248 7.57 30.11 -17.11
C ASP A 248 8.37 30.38 -15.84
N GLY A 249 9.27 29.46 -15.44
CA GLY A 249 10.10 29.60 -14.25
C GLY A 249 9.37 29.34 -12.93
N PHE A 250 8.19 28.69 -12.95
CA PHE A 250 7.42 28.40 -11.74
C PHE A 250 8.14 27.46 -10.76
N TYR A 251 8.89 26.49 -11.27
CA TYR A 251 9.61 25.49 -10.49
C TYR A 251 11.05 25.95 -10.21
N SER A 252 11.53 25.72 -8.98
CA SER A 252 12.89 26.03 -8.55
C SER A 252 13.94 25.02 -9.07
N ILE A 253 13.48 23.86 -9.54
CA ILE A 253 14.32 22.76 -10.01
C ILE A 253 14.40 22.74 -11.54
N LYS A 254 15.50 22.20 -12.07
CA LYS A 254 15.72 22.00 -13.52
C LYS A 254 15.68 20.53 -13.94
N GLU A 255 16.02 19.64 -13.02
CA GLU A 255 16.05 18.19 -13.22
C GLU A 255 15.38 17.53 -12.00
N ALA A 256 14.41 16.64 -12.23
CA ALA A 256 13.74 15.83 -11.21
C ALA A 256 13.27 14.50 -11.80
N GLY A 257 13.01 13.53 -10.92
CA GLY A 257 12.31 12.31 -11.28
C GLY A 257 10.78 12.49 -11.29
N SER A 258 10.07 11.36 -11.35
CA SER A 258 8.61 11.30 -11.32
C SER A 258 8.09 10.93 -9.93
N ALA A 259 6.93 11.47 -9.56
CA ALA A 259 6.22 11.19 -8.30
C ALA A 259 6.98 11.54 -7.01
N PHE A 260 7.39 12.81 -6.89
CA PHE A 260 8.10 13.33 -5.71
C PHE A 260 7.40 13.01 -4.38
N SER A 261 8.15 12.44 -3.43
CA SER A 261 7.86 12.44 -1.99
C SER A 261 9.05 12.97 -1.22
N TYR A 262 8.87 13.35 0.04
CA TYR A 262 9.96 13.90 0.84
C TYR A 262 9.70 13.75 2.32
N TYR A 263 10.77 13.90 3.10
CA TYR A 263 10.72 14.12 4.54
C TYR A 263 11.85 15.04 4.97
N GLN A 264 11.69 15.68 6.13
CA GLN A 264 12.74 16.50 6.74
C GLN A 264 13.49 15.71 7.81
N ARG A 265 14.82 15.70 7.72
CA ARG A 265 15.69 15.10 8.73
C ARG A 265 15.80 15.97 9.98
N LYS A 266 16.20 15.37 11.09
CA LYS A 266 16.46 16.08 12.37
C LYS A 266 17.49 17.20 12.26
N ASP A 267 18.40 17.13 11.29
CA ASP A 267 19.38 18.18 11.03
C ASP A 267 18.88 19.31 10.12
N GLY A 268 17.58 19.32 9.79
CA GLY A 268 16.91 20.36 9.01
C GLY A 268 16.92 20.13 7.50
N LYS A 269 17.74 19.20 6.98
CA LYS A 269 17.78 18.90 5.55
C LYS A 269 16.56 18.12 5.09
N THR A 270 16.06 18.42 3.90
CA THR A 270 14.97 17.71 3.25
C THR A 270 15.51 16.67 2.29
N VAL A 271 15.09 15.42 2.44
CA VAL A 271 15.38 14.35 1.49
C VAL A 271 14.24 14.28 0.48
N GLY A 272 14.58 14.42 -0.80
CA GLY A 272 13.67 14.24 -1.92
C GLY A 272 13.77 12.83 -2.49
N LEU A 273 12.62 12.23 -2.81
CA LEU A 273 12.48 10.85 -3.26
C LEU A 273 11.59 10.77 -4.50
N TRP A 274 12.00 9.99 -5.51
CA TRP A 274 11.24 9.75 -6.74
C TRP A 274 11.29 8.28 -7.16
N LYS A 275 10.48 7.91 -8.16
CA LYS A 275 10.53 6.60 -8.82
C LYS A 275 11.96 6.20 -9.24
N ARG A 276 12.18 4.90 -9.45
CA ARG A 276 13.45 4.33 -9.95
C ARG A 276 14.65 4.67 -9.05
N SER A 277 14.43 4.68 -7.74
CA SER A 277 15.45 4.88 -6.70
C SER A 277 16.13 6.25 -6.71
N LEU A 278 15.54 7.26 -7.35
CA LEU A 278 16.13 8.59 -7.42
C LEU A 278 15.91 9.35 -6.11
N CYS A 279 17.00 9.96 -5.61
CA CYS A 279 17.04 10.69 -4.36
C CYS A 279 17.79 12.02 -4.53
N ALA A 280 17.45 13.03 -3.75
CA ALA A 280 18.17 14.32 -3.70
C ALA A 280 18.11 14.89 -2.28
N LEU A 281 18.91 15.93 -2.02
CA LEU A 281 18.96 16.61 -0.74
C LEU A 281 18.73 18.11 -0.92
N SER A 282 18.10 18.76 0.04
CA SER A 282 17.90 20.21 0.04
C SER A 282 18.11 20.77 1.45
N ASP A 283 18.75 21.95 1.54
CA ASP A 283 18.95 22.68 2.78
C ASP A 283 17.76 23.56 3.17
N ASP A 284 16.97 23.99 2.18
CA ASP A 284 15.89 24.97 2.36
C ASP A 284 14.51 24.46 1.91
N GLY A 285 14.44 23.21 1.41
CA GLY A 285 13.21 22.62 0.87
C GLY A 285 12.79 23.18 -0.50
N VAL A 286 13.60 24.06 -1.11
CA VAL A 286 13.31 24.73 -2.38
C VAL A 286 14.33 24.35 -3.44
N HIS A 287 15.61 24.38 -3.11
CA HIS A 287 16.72 24.07 -4.00
C HIS A 287 17.25 22.68 -3.66
N PHE A 288 16.98 21.71 -4.53
CA PHE A 288 17.48 20.35 -4.39
C PHE A 288 18.77 20.17 -5.18
N SER A 289 19.65 19.36 -4.63
CA SER A 289 20.80 18.81 -5.35
C SER A 289 20.32 18.06 -6.61
N LYS A 290 21.24 17.82 -7.55
CA LYS A 290 20.94 16.96 -8.69
C LYS A 290 20.46 15.58 -8.18
N PRO A 291 19.32 15.04 -8.67
CA PRO A 291 18.89 13.71 -8.30
C PRO A 291 19.92 12.64 -8.67
N VAL A 292 20.19 11.73 -7.74
CA VAL A 292 21.09 10.58 -7.90
C VAL A 292 20.35 9.29 -7.61
N LYS A 293 20.71 8.20 -8.31
CA LYS A 293 20.11 6.87 -8.05
C LYS A 293 20.77 6.28 -6.80
N SER A 294 19.98 5.93 -5.78
CA SER A 294 20.49 5.15 -4.64
C SER A 294 20.89 3.75 -5.13
N PRO A 295 22.11 3.27 -4.84
CA PRO A 295 22.58 1.98 -5.32
C PRO A 295 21.97 0.78 -4.57
N THR A 296 21.28 1.03 -3.46
CA THR A 296 20.78 -0.01 -2.54
C THR A 296 19.27 -0.09 -2.47
N LEU A 297 18.56 0.94 -2.92
CA LEU A 297 17.11 0.87 -3.12
C LEU A 297 16.84 0.25 -4.49
N ILE A 298 16.23 -0.93 -4.51
CA ILE A 298 15.92 -1.70 -5.72
C ILE A 298 14.46 -1.45 -6.07
N MET A 299 14.15 -0.68 -7.13
CA MET A 299 12.76 -0.47 -7.57
C MET A 299 12.64 0.00 -9.02
N ALA A 300 11.48 -0.27 -9.62
CA ALA A 300 11.07 0.25 -10.92
C ALA A 300 10.17 1.51 -10.79
N GLY A 301 9.12 1.62 -11.60
CA GLY A 301 8.20 2.74 -11.67
C GLY A 301 7.07 2.75 -10.63
N GLY A 302 7.04 1.81 -9.68
CA GLY A 302 5.97 1.61 -8.68
C GLY A 302 5.81 2.69 -7.60
N LYS A 303 6.55 3.80 -7.68
CA LYS A 303 6.75 4.85 -6.66
C LYS A 303 7.51 4.37 -5.42
N MET A 304 7.98 5.35 -4.66
CA MET A 304 8.37 5.20 -3.27
C MET A 304 7.81 6.36 -2.45
N TRP A 305 7.52 6.07 -1.20
CA TRP A 305 7.02 7.03 -0.21
C TRP A 305 7.98 7.07 0.96
N GLY A 306 8.44 8.25 1.36
CA GLY A 306 9.21 8.41 2.60
C GLY A 306 8.56 9.43 3.52
N GLN A 307 8.63 9.20 4.82
CA GLN A 307 8.14 10.14 5.84
C GLN A 307 8.97 10.06 7.12
N ALA A 308 8.95 11.14 7.90
CA ALA A 308 9.24 11.06 9.33
C ALA A 308 8.06 10.37 10.05
N THR A 309 8.34 9.70 11.15
CA THR A 309 7.35 8.99 11.97
C THR A 309 7.31 9.55 13.39
N GLU A 310 6.18 9.41 14.07
CA GLU A 310 5.92 10.06 15.38
C GLU A 310 6.84 9.55 16.51
N ASP A 311 7.39 8.35 16.34
CA ASP A 311 8.43 7.78 17.21
C ASP A 311 9.83 8.38 16.96
N ASN A 312 9.92 9.53 16.27
CA ASN A 312 11.13 10.24 15.90
C ASN A 312 12.08 9.41 15.01
N ARG A 313 11.53 8.52 14.19
CA ARG A 313 12.26 7.74 13.18
C ARG A 313 11.81 8.16 11.78
N TYR A 314 12.22 7.38 10.80
CA TYR A 314 11.87 7.56 9.40
C TYR A 314 11.49 6.22 8.79
N ALA A 315 10.59 6.27 7.81
CA ALA A 315 10.18 5.11 7.04
C ALA A 315 10.28 5.40 5.54
N ILE A 316 10.65 4.39 4.74
CA ILE A 316 10.49 4.39 3.29
C ILE A 316 9.70 3.15 2.87
N CYS A 317 8.61 3.36 2.14
CA CYS A 317 7.76 2.31 1.59
C CYS A 317 7.89 2.24 0.07
N TYR A 318 8.06 1.04 -0.49
CA TYR A 318 8.20 0.82 -1.94
C TYR A 318 8.01 -0.65 -2.32
N ASN A 319 7.99 -0.94 -3.63
CA ASN A 319 8.10 -2.31 -4.14
C ASN A 319 9.57 -2.63 -4.42
N PRO A 320 10.20 -3.61 -3.75
CA PRO A 320 11.64 -3.84 -3.82
C PRO A 320 12.06 -4.66 -5.07
N ILE A 321 11.59 -4.26 -6.26
CA ILE A 321 11.81 -4.98 -7.52
C ILE A 321 12.02 -4.03 -8.72
N GLU A 322 12.96 -4.38 -9.61
CA GLU A 322 13.29 -3.61 -10.83
C GLU A 322 12.49 -4.06 -12.08
N ILE A 323 11.23 -4.47 -11.90
CA ILE A 323 10.32 -4.88 -12.99
C ILE A 323 9.01 -4.11 -12.87
N ASP A 324 8.52 -3.53 -13.97
CA ASP A 324 7.35 -2.64 -13.95
C ASP A 324 6.03 -3.42 -13.96
N GLU A 325 6.01 -4.61 -14.55
CA GLU A 325 4.82 -5.45 -14.80
C GLU A 325 4.34 -6.22 -13.57
N TYR A 326 5.21 -6.41 -12.58
CA TYR A 326 4.93 -7.19 -11.38
C TYR A 326 5.44 -6.44 -10.14
N ARG A 327 4.58 -5.66 -9.51
CA ARG A 327 4.92 -4.69 -8.46
C ARG A 327 4.51 -5.20 -7.08
N TYR A 328 5.14 -6.28 -6.66
CA TYR A 328 4.92 -6.87 -5.34
C TYR A 328 6.21 -7.50 -4.79
N PRO A 329 6.35 -7.60 -3.47
CA PRO A 329 5.45 -7.09 -2.43
C PRO A 329 5.51 -5.55 -2.25
N LEU A 330 4.69 -4.99 -1.37
CA LEU A 330 4.87 -3.65 -0.80
C LEU A 330 5.53 -3.77 0.58
N ILE A 331 6.63 -3.05 0.80
CA ILE A 331 7.46 -3.14 2.01
C ILE A 331 7.65 -1.79 2.70
N VAL A 332 8.10 -1.82 3.95
CA VAL A 332 8.66 -0.69 4.70
C VAL A 332 10.11 -0.98 5.08
N THR A 333 10.97 0.03 5.03
CA THR A 333 12.26 0.07 5.73
C THR A 333 12.25 1.20 6.76
N SER A 334 13.00 1.04 7.85
CA SER A 334 13.04 2.02 8.94
C SER A 334 14.43 2.64 9.11
N SER A 335 14.51 3.83 9.70
CA SER A 335 15.78 4.52 9.97
C SER A 335 15.67 5.42 11.21
N ASP A 336 16.74 5.52 11.99
CA ASP A 336 16.83 6.43 13.15
C ASP A 336 17.21 7.87 12.77
N ASP A 337 17.88 8.04 11.62
CA ASP A 337 18.51 9.30 11.18
C ASP A 337 17.99 9.83 9.84
N GLY A 338 17.21 9.04 9.10
CA GLY A 338 16.71 9.40 7.77
C GLY A 338 17.80 9.33 6.70
N ILE A 339 18.84 8.53 6.93
CA ILE A 339 19.98 8.33 6.03
C ILE A 339 20.21 6.83 5.83
N MET A 340 20.38 6.11 6.94
CA MET A 340 20.71 4.69 6.97
C MET A 340 19.45 3.91 7.29
N TYR A 341 18.97 3.14 6.31
CA TYR A 341 17.74 2.36 6.42
C TYR A 341 18.03 0.87 6.56
N ASP A 342 17.26 0.19 7.39
CA ASP A 342 17.34 -1.25 7.62
C ASP A 342 15.93 -1.86 7.76
N ASN A 343 15.87 -3.12 8.22
CA ASN A 343 14.62 -3.81 8.54
C ASN A 343 13.58 -3.74 7.42
N MET A 344 13.90 -4.36 6.26
CA MET A 344 12.93 -4.53 5.18
C MET A 344 11.82 -5.49 5.62
N LEU A 345 10.62 -4.95 5.84
CA LEU A 345 9.47 -5.67 6.36
C LEU A 345 8.26 -5.55 5.45
N LEU A 346 7.46 -6.61 5.40
CA LEU A 346 6.29 -6.73 4.56
C LEU A 346 5.12 -5.90 5.12
N ILE A 347 4.57 -5.01 4.30
CA ILE A 347 3.29 -4.32 4.55
C ILE A 347 2.16 -5.14 3.93
N GLN A 348 2.29 -5.44 2.64
CA GLN A 348 1.27 -6.13 1.85
C GLN A 348 1.94 -7.11 0.87
N GLY A 349 1.65 -8.40 1.05
CA GLY A 349 2.19 -9.49 0.24
C GLY A 349 1.14 -10.29 -0.54
N GLU A 350 -0.15 -9.96 -0.43
CA GLU A 350 -1.21 -10.56 -1.21
C GLU A 350 -1.32 -9.93 -2.60
N VAL A 351 -1.55 -10.76 -3.60
CA VAL A 351 -1.78 -10.34 -4.99
C VAL A 351 -2.99 -11.09 -5.53
N PRO A 352 -4.20 -10.54 -5.43
CA PRO A 352 -5.37 -11.12 -6.08
C PRO A 352 -5.20 -11.13 -7.60
N PRO A 353 -5.84 -12.08 -8.30
CA PRO A 353 -5.87 -12.04 -9.75
C PRO A 353 -6.59 -10.76 -10.21
N ARG A 354 -6.13 -10.21 -11.34
CA ARG A 354 -6.76 -9.04 -11.96
C ARG A 354 -8.07 -9.48 -12.58
N ARG A 355 -9.20 -8.94 -12.12
CA ARG A 355 -10.53 -9.36 -12.59
C ARG A 355 -10.84 -8.82 -13.97
N PHE A 356 -10.29 -7.65 -14.31
CA PHE A 356 -10.48 -6.97 -15.57
C PHE A 356 -9.14 -6.61 -16.21
N SER A 357 -8.83 -7.19 -17.37
CA SER A 357 -7.65 -6.75 -18.14
C SER A 357 -7.81 -5.29 -18.61
N GLY A 358 -6.68 -4.61 -18.78
CA GLY A 358 -6.61 -3.26 -19.34
C GLY A 358 -5.16 -2.88 -19.57
N ARG A 359 -4.94 -1.96 -20.52
CA ARG A 359 -3.63 -1.44 -20.91
C ARG A 359 -2.87 -0.95 -19.69
N TRP A 360 -1.65 -1.46 -19.52
CA TRP A 360 -0.71 -1.10 -18.46
C TRP A 360 -1.22 -1.36 -17.04
N LYS A 361 -2.18 -2.27 -16.82
CA LYS A 361 -2.64 -2.66 -15.48
C LYS A 361 -1.70 -3.66 -14.79
N ASP A 362 -0.55 -3.20 -14.32
CA ASP A 362 0.46 -4.06 -13.68
C ASP A 362 -0.02 -4.79 -12.42
N PHE A 363 0.43 -6.03 -12.19
CA PHE A 363 0.05 -6.84 -11.02
C PHE A 363 0.63 -6.33 -9.70
N GLY A 364 -0.15 -6.41 -8.62
CA GLY A 364 0.28 -6.19 -7.23
C GLY A 364 -0.04 -4.80 -6.65
N PRO A 365 0.26 -4.61 -5.34
CA PRO A 365 0.11 -3.34 -4.66
C PRO A 365 1.15 -2.34 -5.16
N CYS A 366 0.71 -1.25 -5.79
CA CYS A 366 1.62 -0.28 -6.38
C CYS A 366 1.17 1.16 -6.21
N TYR A 367 2.09 2.08 -6.48
CA TYR A 367 1.91 3.52 -6.35
C TYR A 367 1.64 3.97 -4.91
N VAL A 368 2.39 3.39 -3.97
CA VAL A 368 2.30 3.77 -2.55
C VAL A 368 2.46 5.28 -2.35
N ARG A 369 1.60 5.83 -1.49
CA ARG A 369 1.61 7.22 -1.04
C ARG A 369 1.15 7.29 0.41
N GLY A 370 1.65 8.22 1.21
CA GLY A 370 1.13 8.50 2.54
C GLY A 370 0.55 9.90 2.64
N ILE A 371 0.48 10.41 3.86
CA ILE A 371 0.01 11.76 4.15
C ILE A 371 1.21 12.72 4.09
N VAL A 372 1.15 13.70 3.18
CA VAL A 372 2.21 14.71 3.05
C VAL A 372 2.22 15.58 4.30
N ASP A 373 3.39 15.80 4.90
CA ASP A 373 3.58 16.63 6.09
C ASP A 373 2.79 17.95 6.01
N GLY A 374 2.00 18.27 7.05
CA GLY A 374 1.07 19.41 7.05
C GLY A 374 -0.32 19.14 6.44
N ASN A 375 -0.57 18.00 5.78
CA ASN A 375 -1.91 17.59 5.34
C ASN A 375 -2.65 16.76 6.42
N GLY A 376 -2.38 17.12 7.68
CA GLY A 376 -2.90 16.53 8.90
C GLY A 376 -2.27 15.19 9.31
N ASN A 377 -2.68 14.74 10.49
CA ASN A 377 -2.14 13.58 11.16
C ASN A 377 -3.28 12.82 11.86
N PRO A 378 -3.56 11.56 11.48
CA PRO A 378 -4.57 10.74 12.15
C PRO A 378 -4.24 10.52 13.64
N PRO A 379 -5.24 10.29 14.50
CA PRO A 379 -4.99 9.95 15.89
C PRO A 379 -4.36 8.57 16.06
N GLY A 380 -3.51 8.41 17.08
CA GLY A 380 -2.81 7.17 17.42
C GLY A 380 -1.39 7.13 16.87
N ASP A 381 -0.61 6.14 17.33
CA ASP A 381 0.82 6.01 16.99
C ASP A 381 1.02 5.14 15.74
N ASP A 382 0.50 5.59 14.58
CA ASP A 382 0.45 4.79 13.36
C ASP A 382 0.89 5.57 12.12
N MET A 383 1.60 4.88 11.22
CA MET A 383 1.80 5.33 9.86
C MET A 383 0.67 4.82 8.95
N TRP A 384 0.18 5.67 8.05
CA TRP A 384 -0.85 5.30 7.08
C TRP A 384 -0.37 5.49 5.65
N VAL A 385 -0.55 4.46 4.83
CA VAL A 385 -0.25 4.51 3.40
C VAL A 385 -1.45 4.05 2.57
N THR A 386 -1.55 4.57 1.35
CA THR A 386 -2.55 4.22 0.34
C THR A 386 -1.86 3.75 -0.93
N TYR A 387 -2.50 2.83 -1.65
CA TYR A 387 -2.00 2.27 -2.91
C TYR A 387 -3.16 1.69 -3.71
N SER A 388 -2.91 1.34 -4.96
CA SER A 388 -3.85 0.52 -5.74
C SER A 388 -3.35 -0.92 -5.80
N MET A 389 -4.28 -1.88 -5.90
CA MET A 389 -3.98 -3.26 -6.24
C MET A 389 -4.35 -3.51 -7.71
N ASN A 390 -3.40 -4.00 -8.52
CA ASN A 390 -3.59 -4.29 -9.95
C ASN A 390 -4.02 -3.09 -10.83
N LYS A 391 -3.87 -1.86 -10.33
CA LYS A 391 -4.50 -0.64 -10.89
C LYS A 391 -6.01 -0.79 -11.11
N GLU A 392 -6.66 -1.57 -10.25
CA GLU A 392 -8.06 -1.97 -10.34
C GLU A 392 -8.80 -1.56 -9.07
N ASP A 393 -8.29 -2.00 -7.92
CA ASP A 393 -8.86 -1.73 -6.61
C ASP A 393 -8.01 -0.74 -5.81
N MET A 394 -8.65 -0.06 -4.85
CA MET A 394 -7.98 0.92 -3.98
C MET A 394 -7.85 0.39 -2.56
N TRP A 395 -6.72 0.65 -1.93
CA TRP A 395 -6.36 0.07 -0.64
C TRP A 395 -5.67 1.10 0.26
N VAL A 396 -5.79 0.88 1.57
CA VAL A 396 -4.99 1.54 2.61
C VAL A 396 -4.35 0.51 3.52
N SER A 397 -3.19 0.83 4.09
CA SER A 397 -2.59 0.10 5.20
C SER A 397 -2.29 1.02 6.37
N ARG A 398 -2.69 0.57 7.56
CA ARG A 398 -2.23 1.07 8.87
C ARG A 398 -1.02 0.27 9.30
N ILE A 399 0.04 0.94 9.73
CA ILE A 399 1.30 0.32 10.16
C ILE A 399 1.65 0.90 11.54
N PRO A 400 1.57 0.09 12.62
CA PRO A 400 1.88 0.57 13.97
C PRO A 400 3.32 1.03 14.14
N LEU A 401 3.50 2.08 14.95
CA LEU A 401 4.80 2.61 15.36
C LEU A 401 5.10 2.28 16.84
N PRO A 402 6.37 2.04 17.20
CA PRO A 402 7.50 1.78 16.30
C PRO A 402 7.27 0.48 15.50
N VAL A 403 7.78 0.44 14.27
CA VAL A 403 7.66 -0.74 13.40
C VAL A 403 8.44 -1.91 14.00
N LYS A 404 7.75 -3.02 14.27
CA LYS A 404 8.33 -4.25 14.86
C LYS A 404 8.21 -5.42 13.89
N TYR A 405 9.07 -6.42 14.07
CA TYR A 405 9.05 -7.66 13.26
C TYR A 405 9.17 -8.96 14.07
N ALA A 406 9.46 -8.86 15.36
CA ALA A 406 9.64 -10.00 16.25
C ALA A 406 8.84 -9.82 17.54
N VAL A 407 8.53 -10.95 18.17
CA VAL A 407 7.89 -11.05 19.48
C VAL A 407 8.83 -11.84 20.38
N GLU A 408 8.94 -11.45 21.64
CA GLU A 408 9.69 -12.19 22.66
C GLU A 408 8.72 -12.72 23.71
N GLY A 409 8.89 -13.98 24.11
CA GLY A 409 8.05 -14.66 25.07
C GLY A 409 6.72 -15.18 24.52
N ASN A 410 5.96 -15.77 25.44
CA ASN A 410 4.66 -16.39 25.17
C ASN A 410 3.61 -15.36 24.72
N VAL A 411 2.74 -15.78 23.81
CA VAL A 411 1.53 -15.03 23.42
C VAL A 411 0.32 -15.60 24.16
N ASP A 412 -0.57 -14.74 24.63
CA ASP A 412 -1.87 -15.08 25.22
C ASP A 412 -2.88 -13.98 24.85
N ASP A 413 -3.41 -14.09 23.63
CA ASP A 413 -4.32 -13.12 23.05
C ASP A 413 -5.78 -13.60 23.21
N ASN A 414 -6.63 -12.70 23.68
CA ASN A 414 -8.07 -12.74 23.47
C ASN A 414 -8.52 -11.37 22.95
N PHE A 415 -9.76 -11.29 22.46
CA PHE A 415 -10.25 -10.07 21.81
C PHE A 415 -11.16 -9.22 22.70
N ASN A 416 -11.34 -9.61 23.97
CA ASN A 416 -12.34 -9.04 24.88
C ASN A 416 -12.12 -7.56 25.21
N ASN A 417 -10.86 -7.13 25.24
CA ASN A 417 -10.48 -5.75 25.53
C ASN A 417 -10.37 -4.87 24.27
N LEU A 418 -10.59 -5.43 23.08
CA LEU A 418 -10.55 -4.67 21.84
C LEU A 418 -11.89 -4.01 21.56
N GLU A 419 -11.84 -2.87 20.87
CA GLU A 419 -13.04 -2.20 20.37
C GLU A 419 -13.70 -3.04 19.28
N THR A 420 -15.02 -3.14 19.30
CA THR A 420 -15.79 -3.83 18.26
C THR A 420 -15.60 -3.09 16.93
N GLY A 421 -15.18 -3.80 15.88
CA GLY A 421 -14.79 -3.18 14.59
C GLY A 421 -13.45 -2.43 14.62
N GLY A 422 -12.74 -2.41 15.75
CA GLY A 422 -11.45 -1.75 15.90
C GLY A 422 -10.28 -2.55 15.33
N ALA A 423 -9.07 -2.03 15.54
CA ALA A 423 -7.84 -2.69 15.15
C ALA A 423 -7.61 -4.01 15.91
N VAL A 424 -7.05 -5.01 15.24
CA VAL A 424 -6.59 -6.23 15.89
C VAL A 424 -5.12 -6.08 16.27
N THR A 425 -4.85 -5.63 17.49
CA THR A 425 -3.49 -5.32 17.97
C THR A 425 -2.56 -6.52 17.86
N ASN A 426 -1.34 -6.34 17.31
CA ASN A 426 -0.32 -7.38 17.06
C ASN A 426 -0.69 -8.46 16.01
N TRP A 427 -1.84 -8.34 15.35
CA TRP A 427 -2.24 -9.20 14.24
C TRP A 427 -2.09 -8.45 12.92
N ASN A 428 -1.49 -9.11 11.94
CA ASN A 428 -1.43 -8.63 10.57
C ASN A 428 -2.73 -9.02 9.86
N ILE A 429 -3.44 -8.03 9.31
CA ILE A 429 -4.78 -8.21 8.73
C ILE A 429 -4.76 -7.87 7.25
N TYR A 430 -5.34 -8.75 6.45
CA TYR A 430 -5.72 -8.52 5.06
C TYR A 430 -7.23 -8.66 4.93
N ALA A 431 -7.90 -7.55 4.62
CA ALA A 431 -9.36 -7.47 4.60
C ALA A 431 -9.86 -6.82 3.30
N PRO A 432 -10.13 -7.61 2.26
CA PRO A 432 -10.94 -7.18 1.12
C PRO A 432 -12.36 -6.78 1.54
N LYS A 433 -13.06 -5.98 0.73
CA LYS A 433 -14.42 -5.51 1.04
C LYS A 433 -15.44 -6.64 1.12
N TRP A 434 -15.28 -7.66 0.29
CA TRP A 434 -16.13 -8.85 0.27
C TRP A 434 -15.56 -10.00 1.11
N SER A 435 -14.44 -9.77 1.81
CA SER A 435 -13.92 -10.72 2.78
C SER A 435 -13.28 -10.01 3.99
N PRO A 436 -14.09 -9.27 4.78
CA PRO A 436 -13.58 -8.45 5.86
C PRO A 436 -13.12 -9.29 7.06
N VAL A 437 -12.19 -8.71 7.82
CA VAL A 437 -11.76 -9.20 9.14
C VAL A 437 -12.08 -8.15 10.20
N GLU A 438 -12.79 -8.56 11.25
CA GLU A 438 -13.36 -7.64 12.26
C GLU A 438 -13.36 -8.27 13.66
N VAL A 439 -13.09 -7.46 14.69
CA VAL A 439 -13.44 -7.82 16.08
C VAL A 439 -14.95 -7.69 16.25
N VAL A 440 -15.61 -8.75 16.71
CA VAL A 440 -17.07 -8.81 16.86
C VAL A 440 -17.49 -9.28 18.25
N GLU A 441 -18.69 -8.88 18.68
CA GLU A 441 -19.33 -9.31 19.93
C GLU A 441 -19.91 -10.73 19.81
N PHE A 442 -19.03 -11.69 19.55
CA PHE A 442 -19.36 -13.10 19.46
C PHE A 442 -18.42 -13.90 20.36
N PRO A 443 -18.93 -14.82 21.20
CA PRO A 443 -20.34 -15.20 21.35
C PRO A 443 -21.18 -14.21 22.19
N SER A 444 -20.59 -13.15 22.73
CA SER A 444 -21.33 -12.15 23.54
C SER A 444 -20.66 -10.78 23.54
N ALA A 445 -21.28 -9.78 24.18
CA ALA A 445 -20.70 -8.44 24.30
C ALA A 445 -19.38 -8.40 25.09
N THR A 446 -19.18 -9.33 26.03
CA THR A 446 -17.98 -9.40 26.89
C THR A 446 -17.01 -10.52 26.50
N ASN A 447 -17.43 -11.40 25.60
CA ASN A 447 -16.59 -12.44 25.01
C ASN A 447 -16.59 -12.22 23.51
N LYS A 448 -15.54 -11.58 23.00
CA LYS A 448 -15.40 -11.13 21.62
C LYS A 448 -14.40 -12.02 20.90
N SER A 449 -14.57 -12.13 19.59
CA SER A 449 -13.69 -12.91 18.73
C SER A 449 -13.31 -12.12 17.47
N MET A 450 -12.24 -12.54 16.81
CA MET A 450 -11.91 -12.05 15.47
C MET A 450 -12.69 -12.87 14.43
N CYS A 451 -13.57 -12.22 13.67
CA CYS A 451 -14.36 -12.85 12.61
C CYS A 451 -13.70 -12.64 11.25
N LEU A 452 -13.50 -13.73 10.52
CA LEU A 452 -13.11 -13.74 9.12
C LEU A 452 -14.36 -14.10 8.29
N LYS A 453 -14.84 -13.16 7.49
CA LYS A 453 -15.96 -13.36 6.56
C LYS A 453 -15.42 -13.49 5.14
N ASP A 454 -16.09 -14.26 4.29
CA ASP A 454 -15.71 -14.35 2.89
C ASP A 454 -16.92 -14.61 1.97
N GLU A 455 -17.12 -13.71 1.01
CA GLU A 455 -18.07 -13.82 -0.09
C GLU A 455 -17.43 -13.35 -1.42
N ASP A 456 -16.08 -13.32 -1.49
CA ASP A 456 -15.33 -12.92 -2.69
C ASP A 456 -14.87 -14.16 -3.50
N PRO A 457 -15.29 -14.32 -4.77
CA PRO A 457 -14.82 -15.43 -5.60
C PRO A 457 -13.31 -15.41 -5.91
N TYR A 458 -12.66 -14.25 -5.80
CA TYR A 458 -11.29 -14.04 -6.25
C TYR A 458 -10.37 -13.46 -5.18
N ASP A 459 -10.84 -13.35 -3.94
CA ASP A 459 -10.02 -12.91 -2.81
C ASP A 459 -10.36 -13.66 -1.53
N TYR A 460 -9.71 -13.33 -0.43
CA TYR A 460 -9.97 -13.96 0.87
C TYR A 460 -9.64 -13.04 2.03
N ALA A 461 -10.24 -13.33 3.17
CA ALA A 461 -9.82 -12.79 4.46
C ALA A 461 -8.53 -13.49 4.89
N ARG A 462 -7.57 -12.75 5.43
CA ARG A 462 -6.38 -13.34 6.07
C ARG A 462 -5.97 -12.60 7.34
N ALA A 463 -5.65 -13.36 8.38
CA ALA A 463 -5.11 -12.86 9.64
C ALA A 463 -3.85 -13.65 10.01
N ILE A 464 -2.78 -12.96 10.40
CA ILE A 464 -1.49 -13.57 10.73
C ILE A 464 -1.03 -13.08 12.09
N ARG A 465 -0.59 -14.00 12.93
CA ARG A 465 0.03 -13.69 14.22
C ARG A 465 1.47 -14.15 14.24
N VAL A 466 2.38 -13.19 14.45
CA VAL A 466 3.79 -13.47 14.75
C VAL A 466 3.90 -13.86 16.23
N PHE A 467 4.69 -14.86 16.55
CA PHE A 467 5.07 -15.25 17.92
C PHE A 467 6.61 -15.40 18.00
N GLU A 468 7.15 -15.72 19.17
CA GLU A 468 8.59 -15.89 19.34
C GLU A 468 9.15 -16.99 18.42
N GLU A 469 10.20 -16.65 17.66
CA GLU A 469 10.85 -17.62 16.77
C GLU A 469 11.42 -18.78 17.58
N THR A 470 10.96 -20.00 17.30
CA THR A 470 11.32 -21.18 18.09
C THR A 470 11.45 -22.44 17.23
N GLU A 471 12.31 -23.36 17.67
CA GLU A 471 12.41 -24.71 17.10
C GLU A 471 11.29 -25.63 17.60
N LYS A 472 10.62 -25.27 18.71
CA LYS A 472 9.53 -26.04 19.31
C LYS A 472 8.42 -25.09 19.74
N ALA A 473 7.23 -25.27 19.19
CA ALA A 473 6.08 -24.45 19.51
C ALA A 473 4.92 -25.32 20.00
N GLU A 474 4.30 -24.93 21.11
CA GLU A 474 2.93 -25.33 21.44
C GLU A 474 2.00 -24.15 21.12
N ILE A 475 1.16 -24.30 20.10
CA ILE A 475 0.20 -23.29 19.66
C ILE A 475 -1.18 -23.78 20.02
N SER A 476 -1.99 -22.95 20.70
CA SER A 476 -3.40 -23.24 20.95
C SER A 476 -4.28 -22.10 20.44
N VAL A 477 -5.43 -22.44 19.86
CA VAL A 477 -6.39 -21.46 19.34
C VAL A 477 -7.80 -22.06 19.27
N ASP A 478 -8.81 -21.26 19.55
CA ASP A 478 -10.20 -21.66 19.37
C ASP A 478 -10.73 -21.20 18.01
N VAL A 479 -11.34 -22.13 17.28
CA VAL A 479 -11.94 -21.88 15.97
C VAL A 479 -13.42 -22.25 15.99
N TYR A 480 -14.29 -21.28 15.70
CA TYR A 480 -15.71 -21.52 15.47
C TYR A 480 -16.01 -21.51 13.98
N ALA A 481 -16.57 -22.62 13.47
CA ALA A 481 -17.12 -22.70 12.12
C ALA A 481 -18.63 -22.43 12.18
N GLU A 482 -19.13 -21.47 11.40
CA GLU A 482 -20.55 -21.09 11.41
C GLU A 482 -21.46 -22.22 10.88
N LYS A 483 -22.74 -22.25 11.30
CA LYS A 483 -23.68 -23.33 10.90
C LYS A 483 -23.89 -23.46 9.39
N SER A 484 -23.90 -22.33 8.71
CA SER A 484 -24.15 -22.21 7.27
C SER A 484 -22.86 -22.16 6.46
N ASP A 485 -21.73 -22.53 7.07
CA ASP A 485 -20.44 -22.39 6.41
C ASP A 485 -20.26 -23.46 5.31
N GLU A 486 -20.07 -22.99 4.09
CA GLU A 486 -19.78 -23.80 2.89
C GLU A 486 -18.36 -23.53 2.36
N GLY A 487 -17.60 -22.68 3.07
CA GLY A 487 -16.27 -22.26 2.68
C GLY A 487 -15.16 -23.13 3.25
N LYS A 488 -13.96 -22.53 3.31
CA LYS A 488 -12.78 -23.16 3.87
C LYS A 488 -12.02 -22.19 4.77
N LEU A 489 -11.24 -22.74 5.70
CA LEU A 489 -10.24 -22.00 6.46
C LEU A 489 -8.93 -22.77 6.39
N GLU A 490 -7.93 -22.21 5.72
CA GLU A 490 -6.55 -22.71 5.76
C GLU A 490 -5.79 -22.09 6.94
N ILE A 491 -5.11 -22.94 7.70
CA ILE A 491 -4.29 -22.60 8.85
C ILE A 491 -2.86 -23.06 8.58
N ASP A 492 -1.94 -22.11 8.49
CA ASP A 492 -0.53 -22.37 8.18
C ASP A 492 0.37 -21.94 9.34
N VAL A 493 1.23 -22.84 9.84
CA VAL A 493 2.36 -22.47 10.70
C VAL A 493 3.61 -22.34 9.84
N THR A 494 4.28 -21.20 9.91
CA THR A 494 5.36 -20.84 8.99
C THR A 494 6.63 -20.36 9.70
N ASP A 495 7.76 -20.54 9.02
CA ASP A 495 9.05 -19.94 9.40
C ASP A 495 9.12 -18.46 9.00
N ARG A 496 10.29 -17.82 9.18
CA ARG A 496 10.53 -16.42 8.79
C ARG A 496 10.47 -16.13 7.29
N TYR A 497 10.54 -17.16 6.46
CA TYR A 497 10.56 -17.07 4.99
C TYR A 497 9.19 -17.44 4.38
N GLY A 498 8.22 -17.84 5.20
CA GLY A 498 6.87 -18.18 4.74
C GLY A 498 6.75 -19.62 4.26
N ASN A 499 7.75 -20.47 4.54
CA ASN A 499 7.65 -21.90 4.30
C ASN A 499 6.57 -22.47 5.22
N ARG A 500 5.60 -23.20 4.66
CA ARG A 500 4.40 -23.67 5.34
C ARG A 500 4.62 -25.06 5.92
N ALA A 501 5.34 -25.10 7.04
CA ALA A 501 5.75 -26.34 7.71
C ALA A 501 4.55 -27.17 8.20
N VAL A 502 3.51 -26.51 8.71
CA VAL A 502 2.23 -27.14 9.08
C VAL A 502 1.12 -26.53 8.26
N ARG A 503 0.25 -27.38 7.71
CA ARG A 503 -0.91 -26.99 6.89
C ARG A 503 -2.12 -27.77 7.38
N ILE A 504 -3.10 -27.06 7.91
CA ILE A 504 -4.37 -27.60 8.39
C ILE A 504 -5.48 -26.87 7.67
N ARG A 505 -6.59 -27.54 7.35
CA ARG A 505 -7.77 -26.85 6.81
C ARG A 505 -9.07 -27.40 7.36
N PHE A 506 -9.99 -26.49 7.64
CA PHE A 506 -11.43 -26.77 7.64
C PHE A 506 -11.88 -26.66 6.19
N ASP A 507 -12.36 -27.76 5.61
CA ASP A 507 -12.73 -27.81 4.20
C ASP A 507 -14.25 -27.76 4.01
N LYS A 508 -14.66 -27.42 2.79
CA LYS A 508 -16.06 -27.22 2.39
C LYS A 508 -16.94 -28.48 2.48
N ASP A 509 -16.32 -29.64 2.60
CA ASP A 509 -16.99 -30.94 2.76
C ASP A 509 -17.23 -31.30 4.24
N GLY A 510 -17.02 -30.37 5.17
CA GLY A 510 -17.24 -30.59 6.60
C GLY A 510 -16.11 -31.35 7.29
N GLN A 511 -14.94 -31.48 6.64
CA GLN A 511 -13.79 -32.21 7.18
C GLN A 511 -12.66 -31.29 7.63
N ILE A 512 -11.99 -31.67 8.72
CA ILE A 512 -10.65 -31.15 9.04
C ILE A 512 -9.64 -32.06 8.33
N LYS A 513 -8.77 -31.44 7.53
CA LYS A 513 -7.69 -32.10 6.81
C LYS A 513 -6.36 -31.48 7.23
N ALA A 514 -5.28 -32.25 7.11
CA ALA A 514 -3.94 -31.76 7.35
C ALA A 514 -2.92 -32.41 6.41
N VAL A 515 -1.76 -31.80 6.25
CA VAL A 515 -0.69 -32.32 5.38
C VAL A 515 0.35 -33.08 6.21
N THR A 516 0.70 -34.29 5.79
CA THR A 516 1.78 -35.12 6.35
C THR A 516 2.85 -35.34 5.29
N GLY A 517 3.95 -34.61 5.37
CA GLY A 517 4.96 -34.57 4.31
C GLY A 517 4.34 -34.04 3.00
N SER A 518 4.22 -34.90 1.98
CA SER A 518 3.61 -34.53 0.69
C SER A 518 2.13 -34.89 0.55
N GLU A 519 1.57 -35.62 1.50
CA GLU A 519 0.21 -36.15 1.40
C GLU A 519 -0.76 -35.35 2.24
N GLU A 520 -1.96 -35.12 1.73
CA GLU A 520 -3.06 -34.60 2.53
C GLU A 520 -3.89 -35.75 3.09
N VAL A 521 -4.18 -35.71 4.38
CA VAL A 521 -4.98 -36.70 5.09
C VAL A 521 -6.24 -36.06 5.67
N GLN A 522 -7.36 -36.79 5.56
CA GLN A 522 -8.59 -36.46 6.26
C GLN A 522 -8.51 -36.94 7.70
N LEU A 523 -8.77 -36.05 8.67
CA LEU A 523 -8.61 -36.36 10.09
C LEU A 523 -9.94 -36.68 10.75
N MET A 524 -10.90 -35.77 10.64
CA MET A 524 -12.21 -35.90 11.27
C MET A 524 -13.25 -34.97 10.63
N GLU A 525 -14.53 -35.27 10.85
CA GLU A 525 -15.61 -34.32 10.60
C GLU A 525 -15.60 -33.23 11.67
N TYR A 526 -15.80 -31.96 11.30
CA TYR A 526 -15.99 -30.88 12.27
C TYR A 526 -17.46 -30.53 12.46
N LYS A 527 -17.78 -29.96 13.62
CA LYS A 527 -19.14 -29.56 13.96
C LYS A 527 -19.38 -28.12 13.56
N THR A 528 -20.20 -27.88 12.55
CA THR A 528 -20.68 -26.52 12.26
C THR A 528 -21.55 -25.98 13.41
N GLY A 529 -21.46 -24.67 13.66
CA GLY A 529 -22.06 -24.04 14.82
C GLY A 529 -21.43 -24.45 16.15
N GLY A 530 -20.13 -24.72 16.17
CA GLY A 530 -19.40 -25.16 17.36
C GLY A 530 -17.96 -24.67 17.39
N TRP A 531 -17.44 -24.49 18.61
CA TRP A 531 -16.03 -24.20 18.88
C TRP A 531 -15.19 -25.47 18.81
N HIS A 532 -13.99 -25.33 18.25
CA HIS A 532 -12.97 -26.37 18.19
C HIS A 532 -11.69 -25.78 18.78
N ASN A 533 -11.23 -26.33 19.89
CA ASN A 533 -9.92 -25.99 20.44
C ASN A 533 -8.87 -26.77 19.66
N LEU A 534 -8.05 -26.06 18.89
CA LEU A 534 -6.89 -26.60 18.20
C LEU A 534 -5.69 -26.45 19.13
N LYS A 535 -4.94 -27.55 19.29
CA LYS A 535 -3.58 -27.50 19.83
C LYS A 535 -2.63 -28.15 18.84
N ILE A 536 -1.61 -27.40 18.42
CA ILE A 536 -0.59 -27.78 17.45
C ILE A 536 0.75 -27.82 18.20
N GLU A 537 1.38 -28.99 18.25
CA GLU A 537 2.74 -29.14 18.77
C GLU A 537 3.68 -29.29 17.57
N VAL A 538 4.61 -28.36 17.39
CA VAL A 538 5.56 -28.34 16.27
C VAL A 538 6.98 -28.58 16.79
N ASN A 539 7.73 -29.43 16.09
CA ASN A 539 9.15 -29.64 16.30
C ASN A 539 9.91 -29.44 14.98
N ALA A 540 10.57 -28.30 14.82
CA ALA A 540 11.35 -27.89 13.65
C ALA A 540 12.82 -28.35 13.71
N ARG A 541 13.14 -29.39 14.49
CA ARG A 541 14.49 -29.98 14.54
C ARG A 541 14.70 -31.04 13.47
N LEU A 542 15.86 -31.70 13.51
CA LEU A 542 16.14 -32.88 12.68
C LEU A 542 15.01 -33.93 12.85
N TYR A 543 14.50 -34.45 11.73
CA TYR A 543 13.28 -35.29 11.67
C TYR A 543 12.03 -34.56 12.18
N GLY A 544 11.91 -33.30 11.79
CA GLY A 544 10.86 -32.41 12.24
C GLY A 544 9.47 -32.97 11.97
N ASN A 545 8.56 -32.70 12.91
CA ASN A 545 7.21 -33.24 12.90
C ASN A 545 6.25 -32.30 13.61
N TYR A 546 4.96 -32.58 13.49
CA TYR A 546 3.94 -31.95 14.30
C TYR A 546 2.84 -32.93 14.72
N SER A 547 2.19 -32.61 15.83
CA SER A 547 0.98 -33.29 16.31
C SER A 547 -0.17 -32.30 16.36
N LEU A 548 -1.39 -32.77 16.06
CA LEU A 548 -2.60 -31.99 16.13
C LEU A 548 -3.60 -32.64 17.09
N PHE A 549 -4.10 -31.82 18.00
CA PHE A 549 -5.16 -32.16 18.93
C PHE A 549 -6.37 -31.27 18.67
N ILE A 550 -7.56 -31.86 18.68
CA ILE A 550 -8.83 -31.14 18.55
C ILE A 550 -9.66 -31.46 19.79
N ASN A 551 -10.06 -30.43 20.53
CA ASN A 551 -10.81 -30.55 21.78
C ASN A 551 -10.13 -31.49 22.81
N GLY A 552 -8.80 -31.47 22.85
CA GLY A 552 -7.98 -32.30 23.72
C GLY A 552 -7.67 -33.72 23.20
N GLU A 553 -8.36 -34.18 22.16
CA GLU A 553 -8.13 -35.50 21.57
C GLU A 553 -7.06 -35.45 20.47
N PRO A 554 -6.04 -36.34 20.49
CA PRO A 554 -5.03 -36.38 19.44
C PRO A 554 -5.63 -36.97 18.15
N VAL A 555 -5.71 -36.15 17.10
CA VAL A 555 -6.20 -36.57 15.78
C VAL A 555 -5.08 -36.86 14.79
N LEU A 556 -3.89 -36.34 15.05
CA LEU A 556 -2.68 -36.60 14.27
C LEU A 556 -1.47 -36.56 15.20
N LYS A 557 -0.55 -37.52 15.07
CA LYS A 557 0.66 -37.60 15.92
C LYS A 557 1.91 -37.78 15.07
N ASP A 558 2.95 -37.04 15.43
CA ASP A 558 4.29 -37.14 14.85
C ASP A 558 4.30 -37.12 13.32
N ALA A 559 3.40 -36.36 12.71
CA ALA A 559 3.30 -36.23 11.27
C ALA A 559 4.49 -35.44 10.72
N GLU A 560 5.03 -35.87 9.58
CA GLU A 560 6.10 -35.16 8.90
C GLU A 560 5.65 -33.74 8.50
N LEU A 561 6.53 -32.76 8.71
CA LEU A 561 6.29 -31.38 8.26
C LEU A 561 6.17 -31.33 6.73
N ALA A 562 5.26 -30.50 6.22
CA ALA A 562 5.09 -30.33 4.78
C ALA A 562 6.30 -29.67 4.10
N GLU A 563 7.01 -28.84 4.85
CA GLU A 563 8.26 -28.20 4.46
C GLU A 563 9.24 -28.26 5.63
N ALA A 564 10.49 -28.65 5.37
CA ALA A 564 11.54 -28.65 6.37
C ALA A 564 11.96 -27.20 6.69
N VAL A 565 11.88 -26.84 7.97
CA VAL A 565 12.24 -25.51 8.49
C VAL A 565 13.16 -25.66 9.70
N LEU A 566 13.92 -24.61 10.02
CA LEU A 566 14.78 -24.58 11.22
C LEU A 566 14.05 -24.04 12.46
N SER A 567 13.01 -23.26 12.23
CA SER A 567 12.21 -22.58 13.26
C SER A 567 10.83 -22.26 12.68
N VAL A 568 9.88 -21.96 13.57
CA VAL A 568 8.58 -21.37 13.22
C VAL A 568 8.38 -20.09 14.03
N GLU A 569 7.67 -19.12 13.45
CA GLU A 569 7.44 -17.81 14.09
C GLU A 569 6.07 -17.18 13.77
N ARG A 570 5.25 -17.83 12.94
CA ARG A 570 3.97 -17.27 12.48
C ARG A 570 2.89 -18.33 12.34
N ILE A 571 1.66 -17.97 12.69
CA ILE A 571 0.46 -18.68 12.25
C ILE A 571 -0.38 -17.77 11.35
N SER A 572 -0.97 -18.34 10.30
CA SER A 572 -1.84 -17.64 9.35
C SER A 572 -3.18 -18.34 9.26
N PHE A 573 -4.27 -17.58 9.31
CA PHE A 573 -5.65 -18.02 9.07
C PHE A 573 -6.15 -17.36 7.79
N ARG A 574 -6.64 -18.14 6.82
CA ARG A 574 -7.07 -17.63 5.51
C ARG A 574 -8.34 -18.33 5.05
N THR A 575 -9.36 -17.59 4.61
CA THR A 575 -10.65 -18.15 4.15
C THR A 575 -10.64 -18.69 2.72
N GLY A 576 -9.45 -18.78 2.11
CA GLY A 576 -9.24 -19.23 0.75
C GLY A 576 -7.94 -19.98 0.59
N GLU A 577 -7.74 -20.54 -0.59
CA GLU A 577 -6.53 -21.30 -0.91
C GLU A 577 -5.30 -20.40 -0.91
N TYR A 578 -4.16 -20.95 -0.48
CA TYR A 578 -2.88 -20.29 -0.71
C TYR A 578 -2.70 -19.98 -2.20
N ARG A 579 -2.29 -18.74 -2.47
CA ARG A 579 -2.17 -18.22 -3.83
C ARG A 579 -0.70 -18.02 -4.21
N ASP A 580 -0.32 -18.57 -5.36
CA ASP A 580 0.98 -18.34 -6.01
C ASP A 580 0.84 -17.71 -7.40
N ILE A 581 -0.40 -17.57 -7.90
CA ILE A 581 -0.74 -16.88 -9.15
C ILE A 581 -1.54 -15.61 -8.85
N PRO A 582 -1.27 -14.48 -9.53
CA PRO A 582 -0.35 -14.31 -10.66
C PRO A 582 1.12 -14.32 -10.23
N ASN A 583 1.99 -15.03 -10.95
CA ASN A 583 3.44 -15.02 -10.73
C ASN A 583 4.16 -14.20 -11.81
N ARG A 584 5.48 -14.16 -11.77
CA ARG A 584 6.32 -13.40 -12.73
C ARG A 584 6.26 -13.91 -14.18
N LYS A 585 5.54 -15.00 -14.44
CA LYS A 585 5.28 -15.54 -15.79
C LYS A 585 3.83 -15.36 -16.21
N THR A 586 2.95 -14.91 -15.32
CA THR A 586 1.55 -14.63 -15.67
C THR A 586 1.52 -13.48 -16.68
N PRO A 587 0.90 -13.63 -17.85
CA PRO A 587 0.87 -12.58 -18.86
C PRO A 587 0.32 -11.25 -18.31
N ASN A 588 1.07 -10.16 -18.42
CA ASN A 588 0.67 -8.85 -17.88
C ASN A 588 -0.25 -8.08 -18.83
N GLU A 589 0.13 -7.97 -20.11
CA GLU A 589 -0.55 -7.11 -21.11
C GLU A 589 -1.43 -7.89 -22.09
N VAL A 590 -1.68 -9.18 -21.83
CA VAL A 590 -2.63 -9.95 -22.65
C VAL A 590 -4.04 -9.57 -22.23
N ILE A 591 -4.85 -9.14 -23.21
CA ILE A 591 -6.27 -8.86 -23.01
C ILE A 591 -6.99 -10.19 -22.86
N GLU A 592 -7.69 -10.35 -21.75
CA GLU A 592 -8.47 -11.54 -21.41
C GLU A 592 -9.90 -11.10 -21.08
N PRO A 593 -10.92 -11.95 -21.33
CA PRO A 593 -12.27 -11.65 -20.85
C PRO A 593 -12.24 -11.47 -19.32
N PRO A 594 -13.17 -10.69 -18.74
CA PRO A 594 -13.33 -10.59 -17.30
C PRO A 594 -13.41 -11.98 -16.66
N LEU A 595 -12.80 -12.14 -15.48
CA LEU A 595 -12.83 -13.43 -14.79
C LEU A 595 -14.28 -13.86 -14.53
N PRO A 596 -14.66 -15.12 -14.80
CA PRO A 596 -16.05 -15.57 -14.69
C PRO A 596 -16.65 -15.32 -13.30
N GLY A 597 -17.78 -14.61 -13.24
CA GLY A 597 -18.44 -14.33 -11.96
C GLY A 597 -17.70 -13.35 -11.04
N ALA A 598 -16.70 -12.60 -11.54
CA ALA A 598 -15.94 -11.63 -10.73
C ALA A 598 -16.79 -10.56 -10.03
N ASP A 599 -17.93 -10.25 -10.62
CA ASP A 599 -18.90 -9.27 -10.13
C ASP A 599 -20.00 -9.88 -9.26
N GLU A 600 -20.01 -11.20 -9.05
CA GLU A 600 -21.01 -11.89 -8.24
C GLU A 600 -20.40 -12.35 -6.92
N LYS A 601 -21.16 -12.19 -5.83
CA LYS A 601 -20.79 -12.71 -4.52
C LYS A 601 -20.96 -14.23 -4.49
N VAL A 602 -20.01 -14.93 -3.87
CA VAL A 602 -20.16 -16.37 -3.56
C VAL A 602 -20.87 -16.55 -2.22
N PRO A 603 -21.37 -17.76 -1.89
CA PRO A 603 -21.96 -18.03 -0.58
C PRO A 603 -21.05 -17.61 0.57
N LEU A 604 -21.65 -16.97 1.57
CA LEU A 604 -20.93 -16.38 2.69
C LEU A 604 -20.34 -17.45 3.63
N THR A 605 -19.02 -17.40 3.76
CA THR A 605 -18.19 -18.17 4.69
C THR A 605 -17.93 -17.35 5.95
N LYS A 606 -17.94 -17.99 7.13
CA LYS A 606 -17.63 -17.30 8.41
C LYS A 606 -16.92 -18.20 9.41
N PHE A 607 -15.72 -17.78 9.79
CA PHE A 607 -14.97 -18.35 10.90
C PHE A 607 -14.72 -17.30 11.98
N TYR A 608 -14.68 -17.75 13.24
CA TYR A 608 -14.28 -16.91 14.37
C TYR A 608 -13.07 -17.53 15.04
N ILE A 609 -12.11 -16.69 15.38
CA ILE A 609 -10.86 -17.05 16.05
C ILE A 609 -10.88 -16.43 17.45
N ASP A 610 -10.50 -17.19 18.46
CA ASP A 610 -10.38 -16.72 19.85
C ASP A 610 -9.26 -17.45 20.61
N ASP A 611 -8.92 -16.93 21.79
CA ASP A 611 -8.02 -17.54 22.78
C ASP A 611 -6.71 -18.10 22.18
N PHE A 612 -6.00 -17.28 21.40
CA PHE A 612 -4.74 -17.66 20.76
C PHE A 612 -3.57 -17.62 21.73
N LYS A 613 -2.83 -18.73 21.86
CA LYS A 613 -1.71 -18.87 22.79
C LYS A 613 -0.52 -19.56 22.16
N THR A 614 0.68 -19.17 22.58
CA THR A 614 1.93 -19.86 22.21
C THR A 614 2.82 -20.09 23.43
N ARG A 615 3.54 -21.22 23.43
CA ARG A 615 4.53 -21.58 24.46
C ARG A 615 5.74 -22.29 23.87
#